data_AF-A0A2H0MIX5-F1
#
_entry.id   AF-A0A2H0MIX5-F1
#
_cell.length_a   1.000
_cell.length_b   1.000
_cell.length_c   1.000
_cell.angle_alpha   90.00
_cell.angle_beta   90.00
_cell.angle_gamma   90.00
#
_symmetry.space_group_name_H-M   'P 1'
#
loop_
_entity.id
_entity.type
_entity.pdbx_description
1 polymer ?
#
loop_
_entity_poly.entity_id
_entity_poly.type
_entity_poly.pdbx_seq_one_letter_code
_entity_poly.pdbx_strand_id
1 'polypeptide(L)'
;MENTINPFTRSPWSILLVDDSAPLIELTRQTLKTYQTLTAANGLEAIEQYRKCRPDLIVMDSDMPEMDGYEACRRIKEICGRRFTPIIFVSEKSDIATLKRG
;
A
#
# COMPACT_ATOMS: atom_id res chain seq x y z
N MET A 1 8.37 19.76 13.17
CA MET A 1 6.95 19.75 12.75
C MET A 1 6.84 18.65 11.72
N GLU A 2 6.12 17.57 12.03
CA GLU A 2 5.95 16.46 11.09
C GLU A 2 5.06 16.93 9.94
N ASN A 3 5.57 16.86 8.72
CA ASN A 3 4.89 17.40 7.54
C ASN A 3 3.85 16.39 7.03
N THR A 4 2.69 16.33 7.69
CA THR A 4 1.59 15.38 7.41
C THR A 4 0.65 15.83 6.29
N ILE A 5 0.90 17.01 5.71
CA ILE A 5 0.16 17.56 4.58
C ILE A 5 0.92 17.31 3.28
N ASN A 6 0.24 16.75 2.29
CA ASN A 6 0.74 16.59 0.95
C ASN A 6 0.85 17.97 0.28
N PRO A 7 2.07 18.43 -0.10
CA PRO A 7 2.26 19.77 -0.65
C PRO A 7 1.69 19.92 -2.06
N PHE A 8 1.40 18.83 -2.76
CA PHE A 8 0.86 18.84 -4.12
C PHE A 8 -0.66 18.93 -4.14
N THR A 9 -1.34 18.32 -3.16
CA THR A 9 -2.82 18.30 -3.08
C THR A 9 -3.38 19.18 -1.97
N ARG A 10 -2.54 19.64 -1.02
CA ARG A 10 -2.93 20.34 0.21
C ARG A 10 -3.89 19.53 1.11
N SER A 11 -3.91 18.21 0.99
CA SER A 11 -4.66 17.29 1.84
C SER A 11 -3.72 16.52 2.77
N PRO A 12 -4.22 15.86 3.83
CA PRO A 12 -3.43 14.87 4.56
C PRO A 12 -2.89 13.79 3.60
N TRP A 13 -1.69 13.28 3.85
CA TRP A 13 -1.20 12.10 3.11
C TRP A 13 -2.08 10.89 3.44
N SER A 14 -2.40 10.13 2.40
CA SER A 14 -3.19 8.91 2.48
C SER A 14 -2.35 7.67 2.16
N ILE A 15 -2.36 6.69 3.04
CA ILE A 15 -1.57 5.46 2.94
C ILE A 15 -2.53 4.27 2.95
N LEU A 16 -2.46 3.42 1.94
CA LEU A 16 -3.19 2.14 1.90
C LEU A 16 -2.29 1.03 2.45
N LEU A 17 -2.76 0.36 3.50
CA LEU A 17 -2.14 -0.79 4.12
C LEU A 17 -2.83 -2.05 3.59
N VAL A 18 -2.06 -2.98 3.03
CA VAL A 18 -2.57 -4.22 2.46
C VAL A 18 -1.83 -5.40 3.07
N ASP A 19 -2.55 -6.22 3.80
CA ASP A 19 -2.01 -7.37 4.54
C ASP A 19 -3.19 -8.29 4.92
N ASP A 20 -3.02 -9.61 4.92
CA ASP A 20 -4.07 -10.55 5.34
C ASP A 20 -4.12 -10.72 6.87
N SER A 21 -3.09 -10.26 7.58
CA SER A 21 -2.99 -10.25 9.04
C SER A 21 -3.59 -8.96 9.62
N ALA A 22 -4.84 -9.03 10.09
CA ALA A 22 -5.48 -7.92 10.81
C ALA A 22 -4.65 -7.36 12.00
N PRO A 23 -3.93 -8.19 12.80
CA PRO A 23 -3.01 -7.68 13.82
C PRO A 23 -1.88 -6.80 13.25
N LEU A 24 -1.31 -7.17 12.10
CA LEU A 24 -0.22 -6.43 11.47
C LEU A 24 -0.72 -5.13 10.83
N ILE A 25 -1.92 -5.14 10.23
CA ILE A 25 -2.60 -3.91 9.80
C ILE A 25 -2.75 -2.95 10.98
N GLU A 26 -3.27 -3.42 12.12
CA GLU A 26 -3.53 -2.55 13.27
C GLU A 26 -2.23 -2.00 13.88
N LEU A 27 -1.19 -2.83 13.99
CA LEU A 27 0.14 -2.39 14.41
C LEU A 27 0.68 -1.29 13.50
N THR A 28 0.66 -1.52 12.18
CA THR A 28 1.16 -0.56 11.19
C THR A 28 0.35 0.72 11.19
N ARG A 29 -0.98 0.61 11.37
CA ARG A 29 -1.88 1.76 11.50
C ARG A 29 -1.55 2.62 12.72
N GLN A 30 -1.21 2.00 13.85
CA GLN A 30 -0.79 2.71 15.06
C GLN A 30 0.57 3.40 14.87
N THR A 31 1.50 2.75 14.16
CA THR A 31 2.80 3.36 13.80
C THR A 31 2.62 4.58 12.90
N LEU A 32 1.68 4.53 11.96
CA LEU A 32 1.41 5.58 10.96
C LEU A 32 0.23 6.49 11.34
N LYS A 33 -0.14 6.58 12.62
CA LYS A 33 -1.33 7.30 13.13
C LYS A 33 -1.43 8.78 12.75
N THR A 34 -0.32 9.40 12.34
CA THR A 34 -0.25 10.81 11.92
C THR A 34 -0.70 11.02 10.47
N TYR A 35 -0.89 9.94 9.71
CA TYR A 35 -1.37 9.93 8.33
C TYR A 35 -2.78 9.34 8.25
N GLN A 36 -3.50 9.65 7.16
CA GLN A 36 -4.75 8.98 6.86
C GLN A 36 -4.46 7.58 6.37
N THR A 37 -4.99 6.56 7.05
CA THR A 37 -4.77 5.15 6.69
C THR A 37 -6.04 4.55 6.11
N LEU A 38 -5.87 3.81 5.02
CA LEU A 38 -6.86 2.93 4.40
C LEU A 38 -6.37 1.49 4.56
N THR A 39 -7.27 0.52 4.59
CA THR A 39 -6.93 -0.88 4.80
C THR A 39 -7.56 -1.77 3.74
N ALA A 40 -6.87 -2.85 3.39
CA ALA A 40 -7.36 -3.93 2.55
C ALA A 40 -6.80 -5.26 3.09
N ALA A 41 -7.65 -6.29 3.17
CA ALA A 41 -7.27 -7.60 3.68
C ALA A 41 -6.68 -8.53 2.60
N ASN A 42 -6.73 -8.12 1.34
CA ASN A 42 -6.18 -8.84 0.21
C ASN A 42 -5.96 -7.89 -0.97
N GLY A 43 -5.31 -8.37 -2.03
CA GLY A 43 -5.02 -7.50 -3.17
C GLY A 43 -6.26 -7.11 -4.01
N LEU A 44 -7.37 -7.86 -3.99
CA LEU A 44 -8.61 -7.45 -4.69
C LEU A 44 -9.21 -6.22 -4.03
N GLU A 45 -9.34 -6.26 -2.70
CA GLU A 45 -9.73 -5.10 -1.91
C GLU A 45 -8.77 -3.93 -2.12
N ALA A 46 -7.46 -4.20 -2.21
CA ALA A 46 -6.48 -3.15 -2.47
C ALA A 46 -6.72 -2.43 -3.81
N ILE A 47 -7.05 -3.18 -4.87
CA ILE A 47 -7.37 -2.60 -6.19
C ILE A 47 -8.66 -1.76 -6.10
N GLU A 48 -9.68 -2.25 -5.39
CA GLU A 48 -10.92 -1.49 -5.20
C GLU A 48 -10.70 -0.20 -4.41
N GLN A 49 -9.96 -0.27 -3.31
CA GLN A 49 -9.61 0.89 -2.49
C GLN A 49 -8.78 1.89 -3.31
N TYR A 50 -7.84 1.40 -4.12
CA TYR A 50 -7.06 2.26 -5.00
C TYR A 50 -7.94 3.00 -6.00
N ARG A 51 -8.92 2.33 -6.63
CA ARG A 51 -9.86 2.95 -7.57
C ARG A 51 -10.72 4.02 -6.91
N LYS A 52 -11.16 3.79 -5.67
CA LYS A 52 -12.05 4.70 -4.93
C LYS A 52 -11.30 5.91 -4.38
N CYS A 53 -10.15 5.70 -3.74
CA CYS A 53 -9.51 6.72 -2.91
C CYS A 53 -8.21 7.26 -3.49
N ARG A 54 -7.56 6.55 -4.43
CA ARG A 54 -6.27 6.92 -5.04
C ARG A 54 -5.23 7.39 -4.00
N PRO A 55 -4.82 6.49 -3.08
CA PRO A 55 -3.87 6.80 -2.02
C PRO A 55 -2.54 7.31 -2.57
N ASP A 56 -1.82 8.04 -1.72
CA ASP A 56 -0.51 8.61 -2.04
C ASP A 56 0.63 7.60 -1.87
N LEU A 57 0.45 6.58 -1.04
CA LEU A 57 1.38 5.48 -0.80
C LEU A 57 0.62 4.19 -0.58
N ILE A 58 1.20 3.06 -1.02
CA ILE A 58 0.69 1.73 -0.69
C ILE A 58 1.80 0.95 0.02
N VAL A 59 1.46 0.38 1.16
CA VAL A 59 2.27 -0.61 1.88
C VAL A 59 1.58 -1.96 1.66
N MET A 60 2.26 -2.87 0.98
CA MET A 60 1.69 -4.12 0.47
C MET A 60 2.48 -5.30 0.99
N ASP A 61 1.84 -6.25 1.65
CA ASP A 61 2.44 -7.55 1.90
C ASP A 61 2.65 -8.32 0.59
N SER A 62 3.82 -8.91 0.42
CA SER A 62 4.13 -9.74 -0.75
C SER A 62 3.73 -11.20 -0.59
N ASP A 63 3.56 -11.70 0.64
CA ASP A 63 3.34 -13.12 0.93
C ASP A 63 1.86 -13.39 1.33
N MET A 64 0.89 -12.99 0.49
CA MET A 64 -0.54 -13.25 0.70
C MET A 64 -1.03 -14.58 0.05
N PRO A 65 -1.91 -15.36 0.72
CA PRO A 65 -2.36 -16.68 0.25
C PRO A 65 -3.41 -16.65 -0.88
N GLU A 66 -4.26 -15.63 -0.97
CA GLU A 66 -5.38 -15.59 -1.93
C GLU A 66 -5.03 -14.90 -3.26
N MET A 67 -4.44 -13.71 -3.22
CA MET A 67 -3.97 -13.00 -4.42
C MET A 67 -2.61 -12.38 -4.14
N ASP A 68 -1.65 -12.71 -5.01
CA ASP A 68 -0.27 -12.23 -4.94
C ASP A 68 -0.22 -10.69 -4.94
N GLY A 69 0.46 -10.10 -3.95
CA GLY A 69 0.69 -8.66 -3.85
C GLY A 69 1.37 -8.08 -5.10
N TYR A 70 2.15 -8.89 -5.84
CA TYR A 70 2.73 -8.48 -7.13
C TYR A 70 1.67 -8.28 -8.22
N GLU A 71 0.67 -9.17 -8.29
CA GLU A 71 -0.42 -9.04 -9.27
C GLU A 71 -1.31 -7.83 -8.93
N ALA A 72 -1.57 -7.58 -7.64
CA ALA A 72 -2.25 -6.37 -7.18
C ALA A 72 -1.47 -5.12 -7.62
N CYS A 73 -0.15 -5.10 -7.39
CA CYS A 73 0.74 -4.02 -7.80
C CYS A 73 0.71 -3.78 -9.31
N ARG A 74 0.77 -4.83 -10.14
CA ARG A 74 0.69 -4.71 -11.61
C ARG A 74 -0.62 -4.04 -12.04
N ARG A 75 -1.76 -4.51 -11.54
CA ARG A 75 -3.08 -3.93 -11.86
C ARG A 75 -3.22 -2.49 -11.36
N ILE A 76 -2.71 -2.20 -10.18
CA ILE A 76 -2.70 -0.84 -9.65
C ILE A 76 -1.86 0.07 -10.54
N LYS A 77 -0.65 -0.34 -10.94
CA LYS A 77 0.22 0.41 -11.89
C LYS A 77 -0.50 0.70 -13.22
N GLU A 78 -1.28 -0.24 -13.75
CA GLU A 78 -2.09 -0.02 -14.96
C GLU A 78 -3.19 1.04 -14.73
N ILE A 79 -3.84 1.04 -13.56
CA ILE A 79 -4.88 2.02 -13.18
C ILE A 79 -4.28 3.40 -12.85
N CYS A 80 -3.08 3.44 -12.29
CA CYS A 80 -2.31 4.65 -11.95
C CYS A 80 -2.09 5.52 -13.20
N GLY A 81 -1.79 4.89 -14.35
CA GLY A 81 -1.43 5.58 -15.58
C GLY A 81 -0.24 6.53 -15.34
N ARG A 82 -0.45 7.84 -15.56
CA ARG A 82 0.59 8.87 -15.35
C ARG A 82 0.76 9.31 -13.90
N ARG A 83 -0.20 9.04 -13.02
CA ARG A 83 -0.10 9.39 -11.59
C ARG A 83 0.68 8.27 -10.91
N PHE A 84 1.97 8.49 -10.70
CA PHE A 84 2.81 7.57 -9.94
C PHE A 84 2.30 7.47 -8.50
N THR A 85 1.94 6.26 -8.07
CA THR A 85 1.72 5.92 -6.65
C THR A 85 2.82 4.95 -6.22
N PRO A 86 3.71 5.32 -5.30
CA PRO A 86 4.72 4.41 -4.76
C PRO A 86 4.07 3.22 -4.04
N ILE A 87 4.65 2.04 -4.24
CA ILE A 87 4.25 0.79 -3.59
C ILE A 87 5.48 0.22 -2.89
N ILE A 88 5.40 0.06 -1.58
CA ILE A 88 6.45 -0.55 -0.75
C ILE A 88 5.99 -1.96 -0.39
N PHE A 89 6.79 -2.95 -0.76
CA PHE A 89 6.54 -4.33 -0.35
C PHE A 89 7.11 -4.58 1.04
N VAL A 90 6.30 -5.21 1.90
CA VAL A 90 6.71 -5.77 3.18
C VAL A 90 6.73 -7.29 3.02
N SER A 91 7.80 -7.94 3.46
CA SER A 91 7.94 -9.39 3.37
C SER A 91 8.73 -9.90 4.58
N GLU A 92 8.34 -11.05 5.13
CA GLU A 92 9.07 -11.67 6.24
C GLU A 92 10.40 -12.33 5.80
N LYS A 93 10.59 -12.54 4.48
CA LYS A 93 11.83 -13.12 3.95
C LYS A 93 12.93 -12.08 3.86
N SER A 94 14.07 -12.36 4.50
CA SER A 94 15.32 -11.60 4.41
C SER A 94 16.06 -11.78 3.08
N ASP A 95 15.34 -12.06 2.00
CA ASP A 95 15.93 -12.36 0.70
C ASP A 95 15.99 -11.11 -0.19
N ILE A 96 17.19 -10.52 -0.26
CA ILE A 96 17.58 -9.48 -1.22
C ILE A 96 17.35 -9.90 -2.70
N ALA A 97 17.03 -11.17 -2.96
CA ALA A 97 16.74 -11.72 -4.28
C ALA A 97 15.43 -11.24 -4.92
N THR A 98 14.50 -10.67 -4.14
CA THR A 98 13.19 -10.22 -4.63
C THR A 98 13.24 -9.01 -5.57
N LEU A 99 14.37 -8.30 -5.62
CA LEU A 99 14.59 -7.10 -6.45
C LEU A 99 14.55 -7.32 -7.98
N LYS A 100 14.39 -8.55 -8.49
CA LYS A 100 14.45 -8.86 -9.94
C LYS A 100 13.12 -9.08 -10.66
N ARG A 101 11.96 -8.88 -10.02
CA ARG A 101 10.66 -9.27 -10.63
C ARG A 101 9.61 -8.16 -10.78
N GLY A 102 9.94 -6.91 -10.43
CA GLY A 102 9.01 -5.77 -10.46
C GLY A 102 9.05 -4.90 -11.72
#